data_AF-A0A9E3X3R8-F1
#
_entry.id   AF-A0A9E3X3R8-F1
#
_cell.length_a   1.000
_cell.length_b   1.000
_cell.length_c   1.000
_cell.angle_alpha   90.00
_cell.angle_beta   90.00
_cell.angle_gamma   90.00
#
_symmetry.space_group_name_H-M   'P 1'
#
loop_
_entity.id
_entity.type
_entity.pdbx_description
1 polymer ?
#
loop_
_entity_poly.entity_id
_entity_poly.type
_entity_poly.pdbx_seq_one_letter_code
_entity_poly.pdbx_strand_id
1 'polypeptide(L)'
;MLRVGIIGYGRRVSHMAKALAMWDIPYHITAVADPRAAEIEATDDEFLADAHFYTGADELLAAEADQLDGIMIGTRCLLHTEMACKVAPTGLPLFLEKPVAITFAQVQQLADAFQGHSAPTVVSFPLRLSPVLQKVKEIVDSGQIGTVENLVAWCNVPYGSGYFRGWHRNFDQNGGLFLQKATHDLDYVNYLLGQKPAWISALNAQRVYGGDMPFDLQCKDCDLRETCTESPFVRFRTGFETDTVRYPDRGGYCVFSK
;
A
#
# COMPACT_ATOMS: atom_id res chain seq x y z
N MET A 1 6.63 -10.46 24.67
CA MET A 1 6.61 -10.56 23.19
C MET A 1 5.30 -9.95 22.75
N LEU A 2 5.32 -8.97 21.86
CA LEU A 2 4.12 -8.25 21.45
C LEU A 2 3.21 -9.16 20.61
N ARG A 3 1.92 -9.19 20.93
CA ARG A 3 0.88 -9.93 20.21
C ARG A 3 0.28 -9.02 19.14
N VAL A 4 0.53 -9.31 17.87
CA VAL A 4 0.11 -8.44 16.76
C VAL A 4 -0.99 -9.11 15.95
N GLY A 5 -2.07 -8.39 15.71
CA GLY A 5 -3.11 -8.80 14.77
C GLY A 5 -2.90 -8.18 13.39
N ILE A 6 -3.27 -8.88 12.32
CA ILE A 6 -3.23 -8.35 10.95
C ILE A 6 -4.64 -8.36 10.34
N ILE A 7 -5.06 -7.21 9.82
CA ILE A 7 -6.27 -7.09 9.00
C ILE A 7 -5.84 -6.90 7.54
N GLY A 8 -6.13 -7.92 6.73
CA GLY A 8 -5.74 -8.06 5.33
C GLY A 8 -4.31 -8.55 5.16
N TYR A 9 -4.11 -9.86 4.99
CA TYR A 9 -2.78 -10.46 4.82
C TYR A 9 -2.38 -10.51 3.33
N GLY A 10 -2.28 -9.32 2.75
CA GLY A 10 -1.78 -9.11 1.40
C GLY A 10 -0.25 -9.09 1.32
N ARG A 11 0.29 -9.22 0.09
CA ARG A 11 1.74 -9.25 -0.18
C ARG A 11 2.54 -8.14 0.51
N ARG A 12 1.96 -6.93 0.63
CA ARG A 12 2.68 -5.78 1.16
C ARG A 12 2.85 -5.88 2.67
N VAL A 13 1.77 -6.10 3.42
CA VAL A 13 1.84 -6.19 4.88
C VAL A 13 2.52 -7.47 5.32
N SER A 14 2.35 -8.60 4.63
CA SER A 14 3.07 -9.84 4.98
C SER A 14 4.58 -9.67 4.82
N HIS A 15 5.03 -9.03 3.75
CA HIS A 15 6.43 -8.69 3.57
C HIS A 15 6.94 -7.73 4.65
N MET A 16 6.16 -6.69 5.00
CA MET A 16 6.54 -5.75 6.07
C MET A 16 6.61 -6.46 7.43
N ALA A 17 5.56 -7.22 7.77
CA ALA A 17 5.47 -7.99 8.99
C ALA A 17 6.60 -9.02 9.09
N LYS A 18 7.09 -9.62 8.01
CA LYS A 18 8.28 -10.48 8.08
C LYS A 18 9.59 -9.70 8.15
N ALA A 19 9.69 -8.58 7.44
CA ALA A 19 10.89 -7.74 7.45
C ALA A 19 11.14 -7.08 8.82
N LEU A 20 10.10 -6.81 9.61
CA LEU A 20 10.24 -6.30 10.98
C LEU A 20 10.95 -7.30 11.90
N ALA A 21 10.85 -8.61 11.64
CA ALA A 21 11.54 -9.64 12.39
C ALA A 21 13.07 -9.54 12.23
N MET A 22 13.56 -8.96 11.13
CA MET A 22 14.99 -8.71 10.91
C MET A 22 15.60 -7.70 11.89
N TRP A 23 14.76 -6.94 12.63
CA TRP A 23 15.20 -5.94 13.59
C TRP A 23 15.18 -6.46 15.03
N ASP A 24 15.09 -7.79 15.21
CA ASP A 24 15.02 -8.47 16.51
C ASP A 24 13.92 -7.91 17.44
N ILE A 25 12.86 -7.34 16.84
CA ILE A 25 11.71 -6.84 17.60
C ILE A 25 10.95 -8.08 18.11
N PRO A 26 10.75 -8.24 19.44
CA PRO A 26 10.11 -9.43 19.98
C PRO A 26 8.59 -9.34 19.84
N TYR A 27 8.04 -9.72 18.68
CA TYR A 27 6.61 -9.85 18.42
C TYR A 27 6.31 -11.15 17.65
N HIS A 28 5.04 -11.56 17.67
CA HIS A 28 4.51 -12.61 16.79
C HIS A 28 3.09 -12.25 16.35
N ILE A 29 2.62 -12.92 15.30
CA ILE A 29 1.27 -12.73 14.78
C ILE A 29 0.33 -13.72 15.47
N THR A 30 -0.63 -13.23 16.27
CA THR A 30 -1.61 -14.10 16.97
C THR A 30 -2.97 -14.12 16.31
N ALA A 31 -3.26 -13.20 15.39
CA ALA A 31 -4.55 -13.12 14.74
C ALA A 31 -4.44 -12.57 13.31
N VAL A 32 -5.15 -13.18 12.37
CA VAL A 32 -5.20 -12.74 10.97
C VAL A 32 -6.65 -12.69 10.49
N ALA A 33 -7.10 -11.53 10.03
CA ALA A 33 -8.37 -11.35 9.35
C ALA A 33 -8.14 -11.16 7.83
N ASP A 34 -8.59 -12.09 7.01
CA ASP A 34 -8.58 -11.96 5.55
C ASP A 34 -9.73 -12.79 4.96
N PRO A 35 -10.43 -12.33 3.91
CA PRO A 35 -11.43 -13.16 3.23
C PRO A 35 -10.90 -14.50 2.72
N ARG A 36 -9.58 -14.64 2.58
CA ARG A 36 -8.87 -15.86 2.19
C ARG A 36 -8.27 -16.60 3.40
N ALA A 37 -8.79 -16.41 4.61
CA ALA A 37 -8.30 -17.01 5.85
C ALA A 37 -7.90 -18.49 5.70
N ALA A 38 -8.81 -19.32 5.18
CA ALA A 38 -8.56 -20.74 4.96
C ALA A 38 -7.43 -21.02 3.94
N GLU A 39 -7.29 -20.19 2.89
CA GLU A 39 -6.19 -20.32 1.93
C GLU A 39 -4.85 -19.97 2.58
N ILE A 40 -4.83 -18.98 3.48
CA ILE A 40 -3.62 -18.52 4.17
C ILE A 40 -3.20 -19.53 5.23
N GLU A 41 -4.14 -20.01 6.05
CA GLU A 41 -3.89 -21.07 7.05
C GLU A 41 -3.32 -22.32 6.39
N ALA A 42 -3.88 -22.74 5.24
CA ALA A 42 -3.41 -23.89 4.48
C ALA A 42 -1.98 -23.74 3.91
N THR A 43 -1.37 -22.54 3.96
CA THR A 43 0.04 -22.38 3.56
C THR A 43 1.03 -22.90 4.59
N ASP A 44 0.60 -23.14 5.83
CA ASP A 44 1.43 -23.64 6.93
C ASP A 44 2.72 -22.79 7.12
N ASP A 45 2.55 -21.46 7.03
CA ASP A 45 3.63 -20.49 7.18
C ASP A 45 4.03 -20.41 8.67
N GLU A 46 5.25 -20.84 9.01
CA GLU A 46 5.78 -20.84 10.39
C GLU A 46 5.66 -19.46 11.07
N PHE A 47 5.72 -18.36 10.29
CA PHE A 47 5.52 -17.01 10.81
C PHE A 47 4.11 -16.75 11.38
N LEU A 48 3.13 -17.59 11.04
CA LEU A 48 1.74 -17.53 11.47
C LEU A 48 1.35 -18.74 12.32
N ALA A 49 2.30 -19.54 12.82
CA ALA A 49 2.00 -20.78 13.55
C ALA A 49 1.10 -20.58 14.79
N ASP A 50 1.21 -19.41 15.43
CA ASP A 50 0.42 -19.03 16.62
C ASP A 50 -0.84 -18.23 16.26
N ALA A 51 -1.16 -18.05 14.97
CA ALA A 51 -2.24 -17.18 14.52
C ALA A 51 -3.59 -17.89 14.50
N HIS A 52 -4.60 -17.27 15.09
CA HIS A 52 -6.00 -17.60 14.81
C HIS A 52 -6.48 -16.86 13.55
N PHE A 53 -7.27 -17.55 12.72
CA PHE A 53 -7.72 -17.04 11.43
C PHE A 53 -9.20 -16.66 11.44
N TYR A 54 -9.50 -15.46 10.90
CA TYR A 54 -10.83 -14.88 10.83
C TYR A 54 -11.14 -14.41 9.42
N THR A 55 -12.41 -14.39 9.03
CA THR A 55 -12.79 -13.95 7.69
C THR A 55 -12.97 -12.43 7.59
N GLY A 56 -13.26 -11.79 8.72
CA GLY A 56 -13.51 -10.34 8.80
C GLY A 56 -12.81 -9.66 9.98
N ALA A 57 -12.62 -8.35 9.86
CA ALA A 57 -12.03 -7.52 10.91
C ALA A 57 -12.87 -7.50 12.19
N ASP A 58 -14.20 -7.43 12.06
CA ASP A 58 -15.11 -7.36 13.20
C ASP A 58 -15.03 -8.63 14.07
N GLU A 59 -14.91 -9.80 13.44
CA GLU A 59 -14.73 -11.10 14.13
C GLU A 59 -13.42 -11.14 14.89
N LEU A 60 -12.31 -10.75 14.25
CA LEU A 60 -10.99 -10.69 14.89
C LEU A 60 -10.98 -9.73 16.06
N LEU A 61 -11.51 -8.51 15.88
CA LEU A 61 -11.50 -7.50 16.94
C LEU A 61 -12.37 -7.92 18.13
N ALA A 62 -13.54 -8.52 17.88
CA ALA A 62 -14.39 -9.01 18.96
C ALA A 62 -13.76 -10.16 19.76
N ALA A 63 -12.97 -11.02 19.11
CA ALA A 63 -12.37 -12.19 19.74
C ALA A 63 -11.03 -11.89 20.44
N GLU A 64 -10.22 -11.01 19.85
CA GLU A 64 -8.79 -10.91 20.19
C GLU A 64 -8.36 -9.53 20.68
N ALA A 65 -9.13 -8.45 20.49
CA ALA A 65 -8.64 -7.09 20.73
C ALA A 65 -8.05 -6.86 22.13
N ASP A 66 -8.66 -7.43 23.18
CA ASP A 66 -8.19 -7.30 24.57
C ASP A 66 -6.85 -7.99 24.85
N GLN A 67 -6.40 -8.85 23.93
CA GLN A 67 -5.16 -9.63 24.04
C GLN A 67 -4.07 -9.15 23.10
N LEU A 68 -4.37 -8.21 22.19
CA LEU A 68 -3.42 -7.69 21.22
C LEU A 68 -2.68 -6.48 21.79
N ASP A 69 -1.42 -6.35 21.41
CA ASP A 69 -0.58 -5.18 21.70
C ASP A 69 -0.56 -4.18 20.52
N GLY A 70 -1.09 -4.57 19.36
CA GLY A 70 -1.20 -3.72 18.19
C GLY A 70 -1.83 -4.40 16.98
N ILE A 71 -2.24 -3.58 16.01
CA ILE A 71 -2.85 -4.04 14.75
C ILE A 71 -2.04 -3.52 13.56
N MET A 72 -1.85 -4.36 12.55
CA MET A 72 -1.40 -3.97 11.23
C MET A 72 -2.55 -4.07 10.22
N ILE A 73 -2.79 -3.01 9.44
CA ILE A 73 -3.77 -3.00 8.35
C ILE A 73 -3.04 -3.00 7.00
N GLY A 74 -3.32 -4.03 6.20
CA GLY A 74 -2.72 -4.28 4.89
C GLY A 74 -3.73 -4.64 3.80
N THR A 75 -4.94 -4.10 3.88
CA THR A 75 -6.04 -4.37 2.93
C THR A 75 -5.85 -3.63 1.59
N ARG A 76 -6.87 -3.65 0.72
CA ARG A 76 -6.89 -2.78 -0.46
C ARG A 76 -7.08 -1.33 -0.01
N CYS A 77 -6.51 -0.38 -0.75
CA CYS A 77 -6.47 1.03 -0.36
C CYS A 77 -7.85 1.63 -0.02
N LEU A 78 -8.91 1.27 -0.74
CA LEU A 78 -10.27 1.76 -0.45
C LEU A 78 -10.80 1.33 0.92
N LEU A 79 -10.29 0.23 1.47
CA LEU A 79 -10.73 -0.36 2.75
C LEU A 79 -9.90 0.14 3.94
N HIS A 80 -8.77 0.82 3.72
CA HIS A 80 -7.89 1.27 4.79
C HIS A 80 -8.63 2.13 5.82
N THR A 81 -9.43 3.09 5.34
CA THR A 81 -10.22 3.96 6.21
C THR A 81 -11.23 3.20 7.05
N GLU A 82 -12.04 2.34 6.42
CA GLU A 82 -13.05 1.55 7.12
C GLU A 82 -12.41 0.67 8.20
N MET A 83 -11.34 -0.05 7.86
CA MET A 83 -10.65 -0.91 8.81
C MET A 83 -10.01 -0.11 9.95
N ALA A 84 -9.41 1.04 9.67
CA ALA A 84 -8.82 1.89 10.69
C ALA A 84 -9.87 2.46 11.64
N CYS A 85 -11.05 2.85 11.14
CA CYS A 85 -12.17 3.30 11.96
C CYS A 85 -12.72 2.19 12.88
N LYS A 86 -12.66 0.92 12.45
CA LYS A 86 -13.01 -0.23 13.30
C LYS A 86 -12.00 -0.46 14.43
N VAL A 87 -10.72 -0.19 14.19
CA VAL A 87 -9.64 -0.34 15.18
C VAL A 87 -9.57 0.84 16.15
N ALA A 88 -9.84 2.07 15.70
CA ALA A 88 -9.75 3.27 16.52
C ALA A 88 -10.40 3.16 17.93
N PRO A 89 -11.61 2.62 18.12
CA PRO A 89 -12.26 2.51 19.43
C PRO A 89 -11.61 1.48 20.37
N THR A 90 -10.79 0.54 19.87
CA THR A 90 -10.10 -0.43 20.73
C THR A 90 -8.93 0.20 21.48
N GLY A 91 -8.46 1.38 21.04
CA GLY A 91 -7.30 2.04 21.63
C GLY A 91 -5.97 1.32 21.36
N LEU A 92 -5.95 0.33 20.46
CA LEU A 92 -4.74 -0.39 20.10
C LEU A 92 -3.79 0.48 19.26
N PRO A 93 -2.46 0.36 19.45
CA PRO A 93 -1.48 0.88 18.51
C PRO A 93 -1.74 0.36 17.09
N LEU A 94 -1.61 1.24 16.09
CA LEU A 94 -1.96 0.93 14.72
C LEU A 94 -0.80 1.15 13.75
N PHE A 95 -0.49 0.15 12.95
CA PHE A 95 0.27 0.28 11.71
C PHE A 95 -0.70 0.25 10.52
N LEU A 96 -0.75 1.32 9.73
CA LEU A 96 -1.66 1.44 8.59
C LEU A 96 -0.87 1.56 7.28
N GLU A 97 -1.08 0.66 6.32
CA GLU A 97 -0.54 0.84 4.98
C GLU A 97 -1.09 2.10 4.30
N LYS A 98 -0.28 2.71 3.44
CA LYS A 98 -0.65 3.91 2.68
C LYS A 98 -1.33 3.53 1.35
N PRO A 99 -2.13 4.44 0.75
CA PRO A 99 -2.65 5.68 1.32
C PRO A 99 -3.73 5.39 2.37
N VAL A 100 -3.86 6.24 3.38
CA VAL A 100 -4.85 6.03 4.47
C VAL A 100 -6.30 6.17 4.00
N ALA A 101 -6.51 6.91 2.91
CA ALA A 101 -7.81 7.21 2.30
C ALA A 101 -7.63 7.45 0.80
N ILE A 102 -8.71 7.26 0.03
CA ILE A 102 -8.78 7.58 -1.39
C ILE A 102 -9.73 8.75 -1.72
N THR A 103 -10.48 9.23 -0.73
CA THR A 103 -11.35 10.41 -0.85
C THR A 103 -11.23 11.34 0.36
N PHE A 104 -11.63 12.60 0.21
CA PHE A 104 -11.69 13.54 1.34
C PHE A 104 -12.74 13.16 2.39
N ALA A 105 -13.86 12.53 1.97
CA ALA A 105 -14.86 12.03 2.92
C ALA A 105 -14.24 10.97 3.85
N GLN A 106 -13.41 10.08 3.30
CA GLN A 106 -12.66 9.11 4.09
C GLN A 106 -11.62 9.77 5.00
N VAL A 107 -10.95 10.83 4.56
CA VAL A 107 -10.04 11.61 5.43
C VAL A 107 -10.81 12.19 6.63
N GLN A 108 -12.01 12.72 6.42
CA GLN A 108 -12.85 13.22 7.52
C GLN A 108 -13.26 12.09 8.47
N GLN A 109 -13.66 10.93 7.95
CA GLN A 109 -13.99 9.75 8.77
C GLN A 109 -12.82 9.34 9.67
N LEU A 110 -11.58 9.36 9.16
CA LEU A 110 -10.39 9.09 9.97
C LEU A 110 -10.18 10.16 11.04
N ALA A 111 -10.34 11.44 10.69
CA ALA A 111 -10.19 12.53 11.65
C ALA A 111 -11.19 12.39 12.82
N ASP A 112 -12.44 12.05 12.51
CA ASP A 112 -13.49 11.84 13.50
C ASP A 112 -13.23 10.59 14.36
N ALA A 113 -12.87 9.46 13.73
CA ALA A 113 -12.65 8.19 14.43
C ALA A 113 -11.41 8.22 15.35
N PHE A 114 -10.36 8.94 14.96
CA PHE A 114 -9.14 9.07 15.76
C PHE A 114 -9.17 10.26 16.71
N GLN A 115 -10.28 11.00 16.79
CA GLN A 115 -10.42 12.08 17.75
C GLN A 115 -10.37 11.53 19.19
N GLY A 116 -9.32 11.89 19.92
CA GLY A 116 -9.09 11.39 21.29
C GLY A 116 -8.39 10.03 21.35
N HIS A 117 -8.04 9.42 20.21
CA HIS A 117 -7.19 8.24 20.18
C HIS A 117 -5.76 8.62 20.56
N SER A 118 -5.21 7.98 21.61
CA SER A 118 -3.90 8.33 22.18
C SER A 118 -2.80 7.32 21.86
N ALA A 119 -3.16 6.13 21.36
CA ALA A 119 -2.17 5.10 21.10
C ALA A 119 -1.32 5.44 19.86
N PRO A 120 -0.06 4.97 19.81
CA PRO A 120 0.81 5.19 18.66
C PRO A 120 0.19 4.69 17.36
N THR A 121 0.06 5.58 16.38
CA THR A 121 -0.38 5.25 15.02
C THR A 121 0.72 5.61 14.02
N VAL A 122 1.11 4.64 13.21
CA VAL A 122 2.12 4.79 12.15
C VAL A 122 1.48 4.52 10.80
N VAL A 123 1.65 5.45 9.86
CA VAL A 123 1.36 5.20 8.45
C VAL A 123 2.63 4.70 7.76
N SER A 124 2.51 3.62 6.97
CA SER A 124 3.62 2.97 6.27
C SER A 124 4.21 3.85 5.16
N PHE A 125 5.06 4.79 5.54
CA PHE A 125 5.86 5.62 4.64
C PHE A 125 7.35 5.22 4.70
N PRO A 126 7.74 4.11 4.05
CA PRO A 126 9.08 3.54 4.19
C PRO A 126 10.21 4.45 3.69
N LEU A 127 9.93 5.40 2.80
CA LEU A 127 10.96 6.30 2.26
C LEU A 127 11.59 7.17 3.35
N ARG A 128 10.82 7.56 4.38
CA ARG A 128 11.35 8.27 5.55
C ARG A 128 12.49 7.48 6.19
N LEU A 129 12.39 6.16 6.26
CA LEU A 129 13.38 5.28 6.89
C LEU A 129 14.52 4.85 5.95
N SER A 130 14.50 5.27 4.69
CA SER A 130 15.59 4.94 3.77
C SER A 130 16.89 5.62 4.22
N PRO A 131 18.05 4.95 4.15
CA PRO A 131 19.33 5.54 4.55
C PRO A 131 19.65 6.84 3.82
N VAL A 132 19.26 6.93 2.53
CA VAL A 132 19.45 8.13 1.73
C VAL A 132 18.64 9.29 2.29
N LEU A 133 17.34 9.11 2.58
CA LEU A 133 16.54 10.21 3.11
C LEU A 133 16.89 10.56 4.55
N GLN A 134 17.28 9.58 5.37
CA GLN A 134 17.82 9.85 6.70
C GLN A 134 19.08 10.72 6.60
N LYS A 135 19.97 10.43 5.64
CA LYS A 135 21.15 11.26 5.44
C LYS A 135 20.82 12.68 4.98
N VAL A 136 19.86 12.83 4.06
CA VAL A 136 19.39 14.16 3.64
C VAL A 136 18.78 14.91 4.81
N LYS A 137 17.97 14.26 5.64
CA LYS A 137 17.35 14.83 6.85
C LYS A 137 18.42 15.34 7.83
N GLU A 138 19.45 14.54 8.11
CA GLU A 138 20.59 14.96 8.96
C GLU A 138 21.26 16.23 8.42
N ILE A 139 21.50 16.29 7.11
CA ILE A 139 22.14 17.44 6.46
C ILE A 139 21.28 18.70 6.61
N VAL A 140 19.97 18.58 6.33
CA VAL A 140 19.02 19.69 6.45
C VAL A 140 18.91 20.16 7.90
N ASP A 141 18.70 19.23 8.85
CA ASP A 141 18.53 19.55 10.27
C ASP A 141 19.78 20.13 10.92
N SER A 142 20.98 19.78 10.43
CA SER A 142 22.24 20.34 10.93
C SER A 142 22.44 21.82 10.59
N GLY A 143 21.66 22.36 9.64
CA GLY A 143 21.81 23.74 9.16
C GLY A 143 23.06 24.00 8.31
N GLN A 144 23.86 22.98 7.97
CA GLN A 144 25.13 23.17 7.25
C GLN A 144 24.96 23.71 5.82
N ILE A 145 23.77 23.58 5.23
CA ILE A 145 23.42 24.13 3.91
C ILE A 145 22.62 25.44 3.98
N GLY A 146 22.42 25.99 5.19
CA GLY A 146 21.54 27.14 5.43
C GLY A 146 20.05 26.81 5.25
N THR A 147 19.26 27.83 4.92
CA THR A 147 17.82 27.68 4.66
C THR A 147 17.59 27.00 3.31
N VAL A 148 16.73 25.98 3.29
CA VAL A 148 16.30 25.36 2.03
C VAL A 148 15.31 26.28 1.32
N GLU A 149 15.78 26.97 0.29
CA GLU A 149 14.94 27.88 -0.52
C GLU A 149 14.14 27.15 -1.61
N ASN A 150 14.65 26.03 -2.12
CA ASN A 150 13.99 25.25 -3.18
C ASN A 150 14.29 23.75 -3.06
N LEU A 151 13.26 22.94 -3.30
CA LEU A 151 13.35 21.49 -3.39
C LEU A 151 12.73 21.04 -4.71
N VAL A 152 13.47 20.24 -5.47
CA VAL A 152 12.98 19.56 -6.67
C VAL A 152 13.04 18.06 -6.43
N ALA A 153 11.89 17.40 -6.53
CA ALA A 153 11.76 15.96 -6.42
C ALA A 153 11.34 15.38 -7.77
N TRP A 154 11.95 14.26 -8.16
CA TRP A 154 11.61 13.54 -9.38
C TRP A 154 11.45 12.06 -9.11
N CYS A 155 10.29 11.51 -9.48
CA CYS A 155 9.97 10.10 -9.27
C CYS A 155 9.67 9.43 -10.61
N ASN A 156 10.56 8.52 -11.03
CA ASN A 156 10.35 7.65 -12.19
C ASN A 156 9.91 6.26 -11.72
N VAL A 157 8.75 5.80 -12.16
CA VAL A 157 8.21 4.48 -11.81
C VAL A 157 8.28 3.57 -13.03
N PRO A 158 9.37 2.78 -13.21
CA PRO A 158 9.57 1.96 -14.41
C PRO A 158 8.56 0.81 -14.53
N TYR A 159 7.84 0.50 -13.45
CA TYR A 159 6.78 -0.51 -13.39
C TYR A 159 5.36 0.09 -13.34
N GLY A 160 5.18 1.30 -13.89
CA GLY A 160 3.90 2.04 -13.87
C GLY A 160 2.71 1.24 -14.41
N SER A 161 2.93 0.35 -15.37
CA SER A 161 1.91 -0.55 -15.93
C SER A 161 1.15 -1.36 -14.85
N GLY A 162 1.77 -1.69 -13.71
CA GLY A 162 1.09 -2.39 -12.61
C GLY A 162 -0.10 -1.62 -12.01
N TYR A 163 -0.12 -0.29 -12.11
CA TYR A 163 -1.22 0.56 -11.65
C TYR A 163 -2.38 0.63 -12.63
N PHE A 164 -2.18 0.14 -13.85
CA PHE A 164 -3.21 0.03 -14.89
C PHE A 164 -3.62 -1.43 -15.12
N ARG A 165 -3.29 -2.32 -14.16
CA ARG A 165 -3.66 -3.74 -14.16
C ARG A 165 -4.42 -4.13 -12.90
N GLY A 166 -5.12 -5.27 -12.98
CA GLY A 166 -5.77 -5.87 -11.82
C GLY A 166 -6.85 -4.96 -11.23
N TRP A 167 -6.85 -4.80 -9.91
CA TRP A 167 -7.78 -3.89 -9.22
C TRP A 167 -7.28 -2.43 -9.21
N HIS A 168 -5.98 -2.17 -9.42
CA HIS A 168 -5.39 -0.83 -9.31
C HIS A 168 -5.89 0.12 -10.41
N ARG A 169 -6.28 -0.41 -11.57
CA ARG A 169 -6.84 0.37 -12.68
C ARG A 169 -8.19 1.02 -12.37
N ASN A 170 -8.93 0.49 -11.39
CA ASN A 170 -10.23 1.03 -11.05
C ASN A 170 -10.01 2.31 -10.24
N PHE A 171 -10.17 3.46 -10.90
CA PHE A 171 -9.94 4.77 -10.30
C PHE A 171 -10.79 4.97 -9.04
N ASP A 172 -12.07 4.57 -9.07
CA ASP A 172 -13.00 4.72 -7.94
C ASP A 172 -12.59 3.90 -6.72
N GLN A 173 -11.79 2.84 -6.92
CA GLN A 173 -11.28 1.97 -5.85
C GLN A 173 -9.83 2.28 -5.44
N ASN A 174 -9.11 3.10 -6.21
CA ASN A 174 -7.67 3.25 -6.06
C ASN A 174 -7.21 4.72 -5.94
N GLY A 175 -7.96 5.68 -6.49
CA GLY A 175 -7.59 7.10 -6.59
C GLY A 175 -6.48 7.39 -7.61
N GLY A 176 -6.13 6.39 -8.43
CA GLY A 176 -5.17 6.51 -9.52
C GLY A 176 -3.70 6.61 -9.09
N LEU A 177 -2.81 6.61 -10.09
CA LEU A 177 -1.36 6.59 -9.88
C LEU A 177 -0.87 7.80 -9.06
N PHE A 178 -1.48 8.97 -9.26
CA PHE A 178 -1.09 10.18 -8.55
C PHE A 178 -1.23 9.99 -7.03
N LEU A 179 -2.39 9.53 -6.54
CA LEU A 179 -2.55 9.23 -5.12
C LEU A 179 -1.61 8.10 -4.67
N GLN A 180 -1.53 7.02 -5.44
CA GLN A 180 -0.78 5.83 -5.03
C GLN A 180 0.73 6.06 -4.92
N LYS A 181 1.30 6.94 -5.76
CA LYS A 181 2.73 7.21 -5.80
C LYS A 181 3.11 8.55 -5.23
N ALA A 182 2.46 9.63 -5.64
CA ALA A 182 2.81 10.97 -5.17
C ALA A 182 2.58 11.13 -3.66
N THR A 183 1.75 10.30 -3.02
CA THR A 183 1.65 10.28 -1.56
C THR A 183 3.00 10.00 -0.88
N HIS A 184 3.88 9.21 -1.48
CA HIS A 184 5.23 9.01 -0.95
C HIS A 184 6.09 10.26 -1.11
N ASP A 185 5.98 10.91 -2.27
CA ASP A 185 6.77 12.11 -2.58
C ASP A 185 6.38 13.28 -1.67
N LEU A 186 5.08 13.56 -1.56
CA LEU A 186 4.56 14.59 -0.67
C LEU A 186 4.91 14.29 0.80
N ASP A 187 4.85 13.01 1.20
CA ASP A 187 5.21 12.60 2.55
C ASP A 187 6.67 12.92 2.89
N TYR A 188 7.63 12.47 2.08
CA TYR A 188 9.03 12.70 2.43
C TYR A 188 9.46 14.15 2.21
N VAL A 189 8.88 14.88 1.26
CA VAL A 189 9.16 16.32 1.10
C VAL A 189 8.76 17.08 2.36
N ASN A 190 7.56 16.81 2.88
CA ASN A 190 7.12 17.41 4.14
C ASN A 190 7.99 16.96 5.32
N TYR A 191 8.41 15.69 5.35
CA TYR A 191 9.32 15.18 6.38
C TYR A 191 10.68 15.89 6.35
N LEU A 192 11.29 16.06 5.17
CA LEU A 192 12.61 16.69 5.03
C LEU A 192 12.56 18.18 5.39
N LEU A 193 11.51 18.89 4.95
CA LEU A 193 11.40 20.34 5.16
C LEU A 193 10.86 20.71 6.54
N GLY A 194 10.11 19.82 7.20
CA GLY A 194 9.44 20.12 8.47
C GLY A 194 8.38 21.23 8.36
N GLN A 195 7.90 21.50 7.15
CA GLN A 195 6.97 22.60 6.84
C GLN A 195 5.64 22.06 6.33
N LYS A 196 4.57 22.85 6.52
CA LYS A 196 3.25 22.56 5.96
C LYS A 196 3.05 23.39 4.69
N PRO A 197 2.56 22.79 3.59
CA PRO A 197 2.29 23.53 2.37
C PRO A 197 1.18 24.57 2.60
N ALA A 198 1.41 25.82 2.17
CA ALA A 198 0.41 26.89 2.24
C ALA A 198 -0.59 26.84 1.08
N TRP A 199 -0.12 26.42 -0.10
CA TRP A 199 -0.92 26.24 -1.30
C TRP A 199 -0.28 25.16 -2.18
N ILE A 200 -1.06 24.59 -3.09
CA ILE A 200 -0.60 23.59 -4.05
C ILE A 200 -1.16 23.93 -5.44
N SER A 201 -0.40 23.60 -6.47
CA SER A 201 -0.86 23.58 -7.86
C SER A 201 -0.42 22.28 -8.48
N ALA A 202 -1.31 21.62 -9.23
CA ALA A 202 -1.05 20.32 -9.82
C ALA A 202 -1.52 20.29 -11.27
N LEU A 203 -0.69 19.71 -12.13
CA LEU A 203 -1.00 19.38 -13.50
C LEU A 203 -0.86 17.87 -13.66
N ASN A 204 -1.85 17.22 -14.23
CA ASN A 204 -1.79 15.80 -14.55
C ASN A 204 -2.00 15.59 -16.05
N ALA A 205 -1.39 14.53 -16.57
CA ALA A 205 -1.63 14.07 -17.92
C ALA A 205 -1.43 12.56 -17.99
N GLN A 206 -2.44 11.84 -18.47
CA GLN A 206 -2.32 10.43 -18.81
C GLN A 206 -1.97 10.31 -20.29
N ARG A 207 -0.78 9.80 -20.59
CA ARG A 207 -0.21 9.80 -21.96
C ARG A 207 -0.07 8.42 -22.60
N VAL A 208 0.04 7.36 -21.80
CA VAL A 208 0.34 6.00 -22.28
C VAL A 208 -0.84 5.07 -22.05
N TYR A 209 -1.28 4.90 -20.79
CA TYR A 209 -2.30 3.92 -20.40
C TYR A 209 -3.71 4.51 -20.32
N GLY A 210 -4.74 3.66 -20.17
CA GLY A 210 -6.17 4.02 -20.00
C GLY A 210 -6.85 4.61 -21.24
N GLY A 211 -6.83 3.85 -22.34
CA GLY A 211 -7.60 4.12 -23.57
C GLY A 211 -9.03 3.56 -23.53
N ASP A 212 -9.59 3.24 -24.69
CA ASP A 212 -11.02 2.92 -24.85
C ASP A 212 -11.35 1.41 -24.89
N MET A 213 -10.38 0.53 -24.58
CA MET A 213 -10.63 -0.91 -24.60
C MET A 213 -11.64 -1.30 -23.49
N PRO A 214 -12.38 -2.42 -23.62
CA PRO A 214 -13.35 -2.86 -22.61
C PRO A 214 -12.73 -3.07 -21.23
N PHE A 215 -13.42 -2.64 -20.16
CA PHE A 215 -12.92 -2.69 -18.78
C PHE A 215 -12.54 -4.11 -18.33
N ASP A 216 -13.25 -5.12 -18.79
CA ASP A 216 -13.05 -6.53 -18.46
C ASP A 216 -12.09 -7.26 -19.40
N LEU A 217 -11.58 -6.59 -20.45
CA LEU A 217 -10.70 -7.22 -21.42
C LEU A 217 -9.40 -7.72 -20.77
N GLN A 218 -9.14 -9.01 -20.94
CA GLN A 218 -7.87 -9.64 -20.57
C GLN A 218 -6.99 -9.82 -21.81
N CYS A 219 -5.67 -9.68 -21.65
CA CYS A 219 -4.70 -9.84 -22.72
C CYS A 219 -4.78 -11.20 -23.41
N LYS A 220 -5.19 -12.27 -22.71
CA LYS A 220 -5.35 -13.61 -23.29
C LYS A 220 -6.46 -13.67 -24.35
N ASP A 221 -7.49 -12.83 -24.17
CA ASP A 221 -8.70 -12.74 -24.99
C ASP A 221 -8.64 -11.56 -25.98
N CYS A 222 -7.50 -10.86 -26.06
CA CYS A 222 -7.33 -9.68 -26.91
C CYS A 222 -6.74 -10.03 -28.27
N ASP A 223 -7.37 -9.59 -29.36
CA ASP A 223 -6.89 -9.81 -30.73
C ASP A 223 -5.51 -9.18 -30.99
N LEU A 224 -5.16 -8.13 -30.25
CA LEU A 224 -3.85 -7.47 -30.34
C LEU A 224 -2.76 -8.14 -29.50
N ARG A 225 -3.02 -9.29 -28.86
CA ARG A 225 -2.07 -9.89 -27.90
C ARG A 225 -0.70 -10.19 -28.50
N GLU A 226 -0.58 -10.43 -29.80
CA GLU A 226 0.70 -10.78 -30.43
C GLU A 226 1.48 -9.57 -30.95
N THR A 227 0.87 -8.38 -30.96
CA THR A 227 1.46 -7.14 -31.48
C THR A 227 1.51 -6.01 -30.45
N CYS A 228 0.67 -6.06 -29.43
CA CYS A 228 0.63 -5.09 -28.33
C CYS A 228 1.90 -5.20 -27.46
N THR A 229 2.66 -4.11 -27.37
CA THR A 229 3.93 -4.03 -26.60
C THR A 229 3.76 -4.30 -25.10
N GLU A 230 2.54 -4.16 -24.59
CA GLU A 230 2.19 -4.38 -23.19
C GLU A 230 1.59 -5.77 -22.93
N SER A 231 1.40 -6.59 -23.96
CA SER A 231 0.90 -7.94 -23.75
C SER A 231 1.98 -8.81 -23.09
N PRO A 232 1.60 -9.75 -22.19
CA PRO A 232 2.55 -10.71 -21.64
C PRO A 232 3.28 -11.53 -22.72
N PHE A 233 2.61 -11.78 -23.85
CA PHE A 233 3.18 -12.52 -24.97
C PHE A 233 4.33 -11.77 -25.66
N VAL A 234 4.13 -10.49 -25.99
CA VAL A 234 5.16 -9.67 -26.64
C VAL A 234 6.29 -9.40 -25.66
N ARG A 235 5.99 -9.00 -24.41
CA ARG A 235 7.01 -8.78 -23.37
C ARG A 235 7.90 -9.99 -23.13
N PHE A 236 7.32 -11.19 -23.14
CA PHE A 236 8.08 -12.44 -23.09
C PHE A 236 9.02 -12.57 -24.30
N ARG A 237 8.50 -12.40 -25.52
CA ARG A 237 9.28 -12.58 -26.76
C ARG A 237 10.36 -11.53 -27.00
N THR A 238 10.13 -10.28 -26.60
CA THR A 238 11.05 -9.16 -26.92
C THR A 238 11.92 -8.74 -25.75
N GLY A 239 11.54 -9.07 -24.50
CA GLY A 239 12.19 -8.54 -23.30
C GLY A 239 12.98 -9.54 -22.46
N PHE A 240 12.86 -10.85 -22.70
CA PHE A 240 13.41 -11.90 -21.81
C PHE A 240 13.07 -11.69 -20.32
N GLU A 241 11.95 -11.03 -20.01
CA GLU A 241 11.59 -10.68 -18.63
C GLU A 241 11.09 -11.90 -17.82
N THR A 242 10.73 -13.00 -18.49
CA THR A 242 10.25 -14.26 -17.88
C THR A 242 10.64 -15.49 -18.72
N ASP A 243 10.76 -16.67 -18.09
CA ASP A 243 11.08 -17.95 -18.77
C ASP A 243 9.88 -18.57 -19.51
N THR A 244 8.66 -18.13 -19.19
CA THR A 244 7.41 -18.54 -19.86
C THR A 244 6.44 -17.38 -19.96
N VAL A 245 5.51 -17.44 -20.93
CA VAL A 245 4.39 -16.49 -21.00
C VAL A 245 3.47 -16.76 -19.80
N ARG A 246 3.51 -15.89 -18.80
CA ARG A 246 2.59 -15.95 -17.65
C ARG A 246 1.53 -14.87 -17.77
N TYR A 247 0.28 -15.29 -17.90
CA TYR A 247 -0.86 -14.41 -17.69
C TYR A 247 -1.23 -14.51 -16.21
N PRO A 248 -1.01 -13.46 -15.39
CA PRO A 248 -1.36 -13.53 -13.98
C PRO A 248 -2.88 -13.70 -13.84
N ASP A 249 -3.31 -14.74 -13.13
CA ASP A 249 -4.71 -15.13 -12.93
C ASP A 249 -5.57 -13.98 -12.36
N ARG A 250 -4.94 -13.05 -11.64
CA ARG A 250 -5.53 -11.81 -11.12
C ARG A 250 -4.75 -10.58 -11.59
N GLY A 251 -4.60 -10.37 -12.90
CA GLY A 251 -3.86 -9.19 -13.37
C GLY A 251 -3.63 -9.04 -14.87
N GLY A 252 -4.02 -10.03 -15.68
CA GLY A 252 -3.88 -9.98 -17.14
C GLY A 252 -4.79 -8.97 -17.85
N TYR A 253 -5.40 -8.02 -17.13
CA TYR A 253 -6.27 -7.00 -17.73
C TYR A 253 -5.48 -6.05 -18.65
N CYS A 254 -6.17 -5.58 -19.68
CA CYS A 254 -5.64 -4.66 -20.68
C CYS A 254 -5.30 -3.30 -20.03
N VAL A 255 -4.04 -2.86 -20.14
CA VAL A 255 -3.62 -1.53 -19.62
C VAL A 255 -4.17 -0.34 -20.41
N PHE A 256 -4.79 -0.60 -21.56
CA PHE A 256 -5.43 0.40 -22.42
C PHE A 256 -6.95 0.38 -22.35
N SER A 257 -7.51 -0.29 -21.33
CA SER A 257 -8.94 -0.29 -21.15
C SER A 257 -9.41 0.83 -20.23
N LYS A 258 -10.67 1.25 -20.47
CA LYS A 258 -11.35 2.33 -19.75
C LYS A 258 -11.57 1.96 -18.30
#